data_AF-A0A4P9THU0-F1
#
_entry.id   AF-A0A4P9THU0-F1
#
_cell.length_a   1.000
_cell.length_b   1.000
_cell.length_c   1.000
_cell.angle_alpha   90.00
_cell.angle_beta   90.00
_cell.angle_gamma   90.00
#
_symmetry.space_group_name_H-M   'P 1'
#
loop_
_entity.id
_entity.type
_entity.pdbx_description
1 polymer ?
#
loop_
_entity_poly.entity_id
_entity_poly.type
_entity_poly.pdbx_seq_one_letter_code
_entity_poly.pdbx_strand_id
1 'polypeptide(L)'
;MLSRVLVPMDGSTLSERALTYALENHPDASVTVMTVVGEPSVMMGDAVGLAFEDDLETAATDRAEPIFDRAREIAADHDAEIDTVVAVGRPARAIVTRADEYDAVVIGSHGGDVVDRLFVGNVAETVFERSPVPVTVVR
;
A
#
# COMPACT_ATOMS: atom_id res chain seq x y z
N MET A 1 18.05 -6.03 12.82
CA MET A 1 17.24 -4.80 12.84
C MET A 1 16.65 -4.66 11.45
N LEU A 2 15.40 -4.24 11.32
CA LEU A 2 14.79 -3.98 10.01
C LEU A 2 15.36 -2.66 9.49
N SER A 3 15.78 -2.62 8.23
CA SER A 3 16.32 -1.42 7.59
C SER A 3 15.32 -0.84 6.59
N ARG A 4 14.49 -1.67 5.96
CA ARG A 4 13.48 -1.25 4.99
C ARG A 4 12.13 -1.88 5.30
N VAL A 5 11.11 -1.06 5.47
CA VAL A 5 9.74 -1.51 5.78
C VAL A 5 8.79 -1.08 4.68
N LEU A 6 8.03 -2.03 4.13
CA LEU A 6 6.97 -1.76 3.16
C LEU A 6 5.64 -1.59 3.89
N VAL A 7 4.93 -0.50 3.62
CA VAL A 7 3.61 -0.21 4.17
C VAL A 7 2.59 -0.04 3.04
N PRO A 8 1.81 -1.06 2.71
CA PRO A 8 0.73 -0.92 1.73
C PRO A 8 -0.40 -0.05 2.27
N MET A 9 -0.82 0.95 1.50
CA MET A 9 -1.95 1.82 1.83
C MET A 9 -3.00 1.89 0.72
N ASP A 10 -4.27 1.97 1.14
CA ASP A 10 -5.43 2.09 0.27
C ASP A 10 -6.35 3.26 0.66
N GLY A 11 -5.89 4.12 1.57
CA GLY A 11 -6.64 5.27 2.09
C GLY A 11 -7.60 4.93 3.23
N SER A 12 -7.65 3.69 3.69
CA SER A 12 -8.46 3.31 4.86
C SER A 12 -7.79 3.70 6.19
N THR A 13 -8.59 3.91 7.24
CA THR A 13 -8.08 4.17 8.59
C THR A 13 -7.13 3.08 9.09
N LEU A 14 -7.36 1.81 8.71
CA LEU A 14 -6.46 0.73 9.12
C LEU A 14 -5.11 0.79 8.41
N SER A 15 -5.09 1.23 7.16
CA SER A 15 -3.84 1.46 6.44
C SER A 15 -3.04 2.63 7.03
N GLU A 16 -3.72 3.70 7.48
CA GLU A 16 -3.07 4.79 8.23
C GLU A 16 -2.47 4.30 9.55
N ARG A 17 -3.21 3.48 10.30
CA ARG A 17 -2.72 2.89 11.56
C ARG A 17 -1.53 1.96 11.33
N ALA A 18 -1.47 1.28 10.19
CA ALA A 18 -0.32 0.47 9.81
C ALA A 18 0.93 1.33 9.58
N LEU A 19 0.79 2.49 8.95
CA LEU A 19 1.88 3.45 8.82
C LEU A 19 2.33 3.99 10.17
N THR A 20 1.40 4.46 11.02
CA THR A 20 1.72 4.91 12.38
C THR A 20 2.48 3.84 13.16
N TYR A 21 2.02 2.58 13.12
CA TYR A 21 2.71 1.48 13.78
C TYR A 21 4.15 1.31 13.28
N ALA A 22 4.36 1.36 11.95
CA ALA A 22 5.69 1.21 11.37
C ALA A 22 6.63 2.33 11.84
N LEU A 23 6.17 3.58 11.85
CA LEU A 23 6.96 4.74 12.28
C LEU A 23 7.32 4.67 13.78
N GLU A 24 6.36 4.29 14.63
CA GLU A 24 6.59 4.20 16.08
C GLU A 24 7.50 3.04 16.49
N ASN A 25 7.40 1.90 15.81
CA ASN A 25 8.10 0.66 16.21
C ASN A 25 9.39 0.41 15.42
N HIS A 26 9.58 1.10 14.30
CA HIS A 26 10.77 1.00 13.45
C HIS A 26 11.32 2.40 13.08
N PRO A 27 11.63 3.25 14.07
CA PRO A 27 12.04 4.65 13.83
C PRO A 27 13.35 4.79 13.04
N ASP A 28 14.21 3.76 13.07
CA ASP A 28 15.49 3.74 12.34
C ASP A 28 15.37 3.12 10.93
N ALA A 29 14.18 2.64 10.52
CA ALA A 29 13.97 2.01 9.23
C ALA A 29 13.49 3.01 8.17
N SER A 30 13.95 2.84 6.94
CA SER A 30 13.38 3.54 5.79
C SER A 30 12.01 2.94 5.46
N VAL A 31 10.96 3.74 5.62
CA VAL A 31 9.57 3.32 5.36
C VAL A 31 9.17 3.72 3.94
N THR A 32 8.70 2.76 3.16
CA THR A 32 8.07 3.02 1.85
C THR A 32 6.58 2.74 1.93
N VAL A 33 5.77 3.75 1.61
CA VAL A 33 4.32 3.60 1.43
C VAL A 33 4.01 3.20 -0.01
N MET A 34 3.26 2.12 -0.17
CA MET A 34 2.89 1.58 -1.47
C MET A 34 1.38 1.62 -1.69
N THR A 35 0.94 2.25 -2.78
CA THR A 35 -0.47 2.24 -3.19
C THR A 35 -0.62 1.45 -4.48
N VAL A 36 -1.60 0.54 -4.53
CA VAL A 36 -1.89 -0.25 -5.73
C VAL A 36 -3.19 0.20 -6.38
N VAL A 37 -3.09 0.73 -7.59
CA VAL A 37 -4.22 1.17 -8.40
C VAL A 37 -4.67 0.02 -9.32
N GLY A 38 -5.97 -0.27 -9.35
CA GLY A 38 -6.51 -1.34 -10.18
C GLY A 38 -6.32 -1.09 -11.68
N GLU A 39 -6.10 -2.16 -12.44
CA GLU A 39 -6.13 -2.11 -13.91
C GLU A 39 -7.52 -1.68 -14.40
N PRO A 40 -7.60 -0.79 -15.41
CA PRO A 40 -8.87 -0.51 -16.08
C PRO A 40 -9.47 -1.81 -16.63
N SER A 41 -10.71 -2.13 -16.26
CA SER A 41 -11.38 -3.31 -16.79
C SER A 41 -11.75 -3.10 -18.25
N VAL A 42 -11.18 -3.89 -19.16
CA VAL A 42 -11.53 -3.96 -20.60
C VAL A 42 -12.99 -4.33 -20.88
N MET A 43 -13.78 -4.70 -19.87
CA MET A 43 -15.18 -5.12 -19.98
C MET A 43 -16.20 -3.96 -19.92
N MET A 44 -15.75 -2.70 -19.92
CA MET A 44 -16.59 -1.53 -20.12
C MET A 44 -16.36 -1.04 -21.55
N GLY A 45 -17.24 -1.45 -22.46
CA GLY A 45 -17.07 -1.30 -23.90
C GLY A 45 -16.90 0.14 -24.39
N ASP A 46 -16.14 0.24 -25.48
CA ASP A 46 -16.00 1.36 -26.43
C ASP A 46 -15.45 2.69 -25.90
N ALA A 47 -14.12 2.82 -25.92
CA ALA A 47 -13.38 3.70 -26.84
C ALA A 47 -11.98 4.02 -26.27
N VAL A 48 -10.98 4.09 -27.17
CA VAL A 48 -9.58 4.48 -26.92
C VAL A 48 -8.75 3.36 -26.29
N GLY A 49 -8.07 2.48 -27.02
CA GLY A 49 -7.29 2.73 -28.22
C GLY A 49 -5.90 3.22 -27.82
N LEU A 50 -5.04 2.31 -27.36
CA LEU A 50 -3.57 2.39 -27.44
C LEU A 50 -2.95 3.78 -27.17
N ALA A 51 -3.47 4.53 -26.19
CA ALA A 51 -2.90 5.78 -25.72
C ALA A 51 -2.17 5.48 -24.40
N PHE A 52 -0.89 5.14 -24.61
CA PHE A 52 0.31 5.26 -23.77
C PHE A 52 0.31 4.70 -22.34
N GLU A 53 1.29 3.82 -22.08
CA GLU A 53 1.71 3.43 -20.72
C GLU A 53 1.98 4.67 -19.84
N ASP A 54 2.51 5.75 -20.42
CA ASP A 54 2.72 7.04 -19.75
C ASP A 54 1.41 7.66 -19.21
N ASP A 55 0.30 7.56 -19.95
CA ASP A 55 -1.00 8.06 -19.50
C ASP A 55 -1.59 7.21 -18.36
N LEU A 56 -1.30 5.90 -18.36
CA LEU A 56 -1.73 4.97 -17.31
C LEU A 56 -0.95 5.18 -16.02
N GLU A 57 0.37 5.30 -16.08
CA GLU A 57 1.22 5.56 -14.91
C GLU A 57 0.93 6.94 -14.31
N THR A 58 0.75 7.96 -15.16
CA THR A 58 0.36 9.30 -14.70
C THR A 58 -0.99 9.25 -13.99
N ALA A 59 -2.00 8.63 -14.61
CA ALA A 59 -3.32 8.51 -13.99
C ALA A 59 -3.32 7.62 -12.73
N ALA A 60 -2.42 6.64 -12.62
CA ALA A 60 -2.25 5.85 -11.41
C ALA A 60 -1.63 6.70 -10.29
N THR A 61 -0.62 7.50 -10.63
CA THR A 61 0.01 8.45 -9.70
C THR A 61 -0.99 9.46 -9.19
N ASP A 62 -1.77 10.10 -10.08
CA ASP A 62 -2.80 11.07 -9.70
C ASP A 62 -3.87 10.48 -8.76
N ARG A 63 -4.22 9.20 -8.93
CA ARG A 63 -5.15 8.51 -8.04
C ARG A 63 -4.54 8.13 -6.70
N ALA A 64 -3.24 7.89 -6.65
CA ALA A 64 -2.51 7.54 -5.44
C ALA A 64 -2.12 8.78 -4.62
N GLU A 65 -2.00 9.95 -5.26
CA GLU A 65 -1.52 11.18 -4.62
C GLU A 65 -2.28 11.56 -3.34
N PRO A 66 -3.62 11.49 -3.26
CA PRO A 66 -4.33 11.79 -2.01
C PRO A 66 -3.95 10.85 -0.85
N ILE A 67 -3.63 9.59 -1.15
CA ILE A 67 -3.16 8.62 -0.15
C ILE A 67 -1.73 8.95 0.27
N PHE A 68 -0.88 9.37 -0.67
CA PHE A 68 0.48 9.77 -0.39
C PHE A 68 0.57 11.09 0.40
N ASP A 69 -0.28 12.08 0.10
CA ASP A 69 -0.40 13.29 0.89
C ASP A 69 -0.76 12.96 2.34
N ARG A 70 -1.77 12.11 2.53
CA ARG A 70 -2.16 11.65 3.86
C ARG A 70 -1.04 10.90 4.58
N ALA A 71 -0.30 10.05 3.86
CA ALA A 71 0.84 9.33 4.42
C ALA A 71 1.96 10.28 4.85
N ARG A 72 2.23 11.34 4.07
CA ARG A 72 3.24 12.36 4.39
C ARG A 72 2.82 13.20 5.60
N GLU A 73 1.53 13.52 5.74
CA GLU A 73 1.01 14.17 6.95
C GLU A 73 1.27 13.32 8.20
N ILE A 74 0.94 12.03 8.15
CA ILE A 74 1.20 11.09 9.25
C ILE A 74 2.71 11.03 9.53
N ALA A 75 3.55 10.91 8.51
CA ALA A 75 5.00 10.87 8.70
C ALA A 75 5.54 12.15 9.38
N ALA A 76 5.02 13.32 8.98
CA ALA A 76 5.40 14.60 9.58
C ALA A 76 5.00 14.71 11.06
N ASP A 77 3.82 14.18 11.45
CA ASP A 77 3.39 14.11 12.85
C ASP A 77 4.32 13.24 13.73
N HIS A 78 5.12 12.38 13.10
CA HIS A 78 6.08 11.48 13.74
C HIS A 78 7.56 11.88 13.49
N ASP A 79 7.81 13.10 12.99
CA ASP A 79 9.16 13.60 12.64
C ASP A 79 9.95 12.65 11.71
N ALA A 80 9.26 11.99 10.78
CA ALA A 80 9.82 10.97 9.88
C ALA A 80 9.66 11.35 8.40
N GLU A 81 10.59 10.84 7.57
CA GLU A 81 10.49 10.88 6.11
C GLU A 81 10.07 9.51 5.57
N ILE A 82 9.27 9.50 4.51
CA ILE A 82 8.80 8.28 3.85
C ILE A 82 9.03 8.35 2.35
N ASP A 83 9.30 7.19 1.74
CA ASP A 83 9.24 7.02 0.29
C ASP A 83 7.80 6.64 -0.12
N THR A 84 7.41 6.99 -1.34
CA THR A 84 6.11 6.61 -1.90
C THR A 84 6.27 5.91 -3.24
N VAL A 85 5.55 4.81 -3.45
CA VAL A 85 5.56 4.07 -4.70
C VAL A 85 4.14 3.69 -5.12
N VAL A 86 3.82 3.93 -6.39
CA VAL A 86 2.58 3.45 -7.00
C VAL A 86 2.84 2.17 -7.76
N ALA A 87 1.90 1.23 -7.71
CA ALA A 87 1.88 0.07 -8.60
C ALA A 87 0.51 -0.06 -9.26
N VAL A 88 0.49 -0.60 -10.48
CA VAL A 88 -0.75 -0.91 -11.19
C VAL A 88 -1.00 -2.41 -11.16
N GLY A 89 -2.24 -2.83 -10.88
CA GLY A 89 -2.62 -4.23 -10.90
C GLY A 89 -3.44 -4.69 -9.70
N ARG A 90 -3.22 -5.93 -9.31
CA ARG A 90 -3.93 -6.57 -8.19
C ARG A 90 -3.17 -6.33 -6.88
N PRO A 91 -3.78 -5.69 -5.86
CA PRO A 91 -3.08 -5.29 -4.63
C PRO A 91 -2.23 -6.38 -3.99
N ALA A 92 -2.83 -7.52 -3.65
CA ALA A 92 -2.11 -8.61 -2.98
C ALA A 92 -0.89 -9.12 -3.77
N ARG A 93 -1.04 -9.26 -5.10
CA ARG A 93 0.05 -9.74 -5.96
C ARG A 93 1.17 -8.72 -6.05
N ALA A 94 0.83 -7.44 -6.23
CA ALA A 94 1.81 -6.37 -6.34
C ALA A 94 2.60 -6.23 -5.03
N ILE A 95 1.92 -6.26 -3.89
CA ILE A 95 2.55 -6.19 -2.56
C ILE A 95 3.50 -7.37 -2.34
N VAL A 96 3.04 -8.61 -2.56
CA VAL A 96 3.89 -9.81 -2.38
C VAL A 96 5.11 -9.78 -3.30
N THR A 97 4.94 -9.33 -4.55
CA THR A 97 6.05 -9.24 -5.52
C THR A 97 7.08 -8.19 -5.11
N ARG A 98 6.63 -7.06 -4.55
CA ARG A 98 7.51 -5.97 -4.12
C ARG A 98 8.19 -6.27 -2.77
N ALA A 99 7.56 -7.10 -1.94
CA ALA A 99 8.01 -7.41 -0.58
C ALA A 99 9.42 -8.04 -0.51
N ASP A 100 9.89 -8.73 -1.56
CA ASP A 100 11.25 -9.29 -1.65
C ASP A 100 12.38 -8.23 -1.53
N GLU A 101 12.06 -6.95 -1.74
CA GLU A 101 13.03 -5.86 -1.67
C GLU A 101 13.12 -5.19 -0.29
N TYR A 102 12.30 -5.64 0.65
CA TYR A 102 12.14 -5.08 1.99
C TYR A 102 12.47 -6.13 3.06
N ASP A 103 12.62 -5.71 4.31
CA ASP A 103 12.87 -6.64 5.42
C ASP A 103 11.58 -7.08 6.12
N ALA A 104 10.50 -6.29 5.98
CA ALA A 104 9.18 -6.58 6.53
C ALA A 104 8.07 -5.83 5.79
N VAL A 105 6.85 -6.36 5.90
CA VAL A 105 5.61 -5.68 5.48
C VAL A 105 4.78 -5.35 6.71
N VAL A 106 4.32 -4.11 6.85
CA VAL A 106 3.33 -3.71 7.85
C VAL A 106 2.05 -3.32 7.13
N ILE A 107 0.96 -4.07 7.37
CA ILE A 107 -0.29 -3.92 6.62
C ILE A 107 -1.49 -3.82 7.56
N GLY A 108 -2.47 -2.98 7.20
CA GLY A 108 -3.76 -2.96 7.87
C GLY A 108 -4.50 -4.28 7.66
N SER A 109 -5.24 -4.74 8.66
CA SER A 109 -5.97 -6.02 8.56
C SER A 109 -7.02 -6.03 7.45
N HIS A 110 -7.57 -4.88 7.05
CA HIS A 110 -8.49 -4.72 5.92
C HIS A 110 -8.46 -3.29 5.38
N GLY A 111 -9.12 -3.12 4.22
CA GLY A 111 -9.45 -1.85 3.62
C GLY A 111 -10.95 -1.51 3.66
N GLY A 112 -11.27 -0.23 3.44
CA GLY A 112 -12.63 0.30 3.33
C GLY A 112 -13.37 0.54 4.66
N ASP A 113 -14.37 1.42 4.63
CA ASP A 113 -15.12 1.86 5.83
C ASP A 113 -16.14 0.83 6.37
N VAL A 114 -16.42 -0.25 5.63
CA VAL A 114 -17.68 -1.03 5.77
C VAL A 114 -17.45 -2.49 6.22
N VAL A 115 -16.25 -2.90 6.59
CA VAL A 115 -15.99 -4.29 6.99
C VAL A 115 -16.04 -4.43 8.51
N ASP A 116 -16.86 -5.37 9.01
CA ASP A 116 -16.94 -5.72 10.43
C ASP A 116 -15.54 -5.96 11.02
N ARG A 117 -15.28 -5.39 12.22
CA ARG A 117 -13.98 -5.39 12.93
C ARG A 117 -13.39 -6.78 13.25
N LEU A 118 -14.03 -7.86 12.82
CA LEU A 118 -13.72 -9.24 13.19
C LEU A 118 -12.98 -10.05 12.13
N PHE A 119 -12.94 -9.63 10.86
CA PHE A 119 -12.35 -10.46 9.79
C PHE A 119 -10.86 -10.17 9.54
N VAL A 120 -10.26 -10.72 8.48
CA VAL A 120 -9.05 -10.17 7.84
C VAL A 120 -9.38 -10.02 6.36
N GLY A 121 -8.97 -8.93 5.72
CA GLY A 121 -9.29 -8.64 4.34
C GLY A 121 -8.49 -9.54 3.42
N ASN A 122 -9.08 -9.92 2.28
CA ASN A 122 -8.45 -10.83 1.31
C ASN A 122 -7.02 -10.40 0.92
N VAL A 123 -6.75 -9.09 0.85
CA VAL A 123 -5.41 -8.57 0.58
C VAL A 123 -4.43 -8.87 1.72
N ALA A 124 -4.80 -8.52 2.96
CA ALA A 124 -3.95 -8.74 4.13
C ALA A 124 -3.73 -10.24 4.40
N GLU A 125 -4.76 -11.07 4.24
CA GLU A 125 -4.66 -12.53 4.34
C GLU A 125 -3.69 -13.07 3.29
N THR A 126 -3.87 -12.72 2.01
CA THR A 126 -2.99 -13.19 0.94
C THR A 126 -1.54 -12.74 1.15
N VAL A 127 -1.32 -11.50 1.58
CA VAL A 127 0.03 -10.98 1.88
C VAL A 127 0.64 -11.73 3.06
N PHE A 128 -0.11 -11.93 4.15
CA PHE A 128 0.35 -12.70 5.30
C PHE A 128 0.75 -14.14 4.94
N GLU A 129 -0.06 -14.81 4.11
CA GLU A 129 0.21 -16.20 3.72
C GLU A 129 1.37 -16.36 2.73
N ARG A 130 1.61 -15.36 1.87
CA ARG A 130 2.50 -15.50 0.70
C ARG A 130 3.73 -14.61 0.71
N SER A 131 3.83 -13.69 1.67
CA SER A 131 4.98 -12.78 1.75
C SER A 131 6.29 -13.56 1.93
N PRO A 132 7.35 -13.20 1.20
CA PRO A 132 8.69 -13.77 1.38
C PRO A 132 9.36 -13.27 2.67
N VAL A 133 8.81 -12.22 3.29
CA VAL A 133 9.36 -11.54 4.48
C VAL A 133 8.33 -11.47 5.60
N PRO A 134 8.74 -11.27 6.87
CA PRO A 134 7.82 -11.10 7.99
C PRO A 134 6.72 -10.05 7.73
N VAL A 135 5.50 -10.38 8.13
CA VAL A 135 4.33 -9.50 8.00
C VAL A 135 3.75 -9.18 9.36
N THR A 136 3.58 -7.89 9.64
CA THR A 136 2.83 -7.39 10.79
C THR A 136 1.45 -6.93 10.32
N VAL A 137 0.40 -7.49 10.91
CA VAL A 137 -0.99 -7.12 10.60
C VAL A 137 -1.56 -6.23 11.71
N VAL A 138 -1.96 -5.02 11.35
CA VAL A 138 -2.43 -3.98 12.28
C VAL A 138 -3.97 -3.90 12.31
N ARG A 139 -4.54 -3.71 13.50
CA ARG A 139 -6.00 -3.70 13.77
C ARG A 139 -6.48 -2.42 14.44
#